data_AF-A0A356IXS0-F1
#
_entry.id   AF-A0A356IXS0-F1
#
_cell.length_a   1.000
_cell.length_b   1.000
_cell.length_c   1.000
_cell.angle_alpha   90.00
_cell.angle_beta   90.00
_cell.angle_gamma   90.00
#
_symmetry.space_group_name_H-M   'P 1'
#
loop_
_entity.id
_entity.type
_entity.pdbx_description
1 polymer ?
#
loop_
_entity_poly.entity_id
_entity_poly.type
_entity_poly.pdbx_seq_one_letter_code
_entity_poly.pdbx_strand_id
1 'polypeptide(L)'
;MPLKIAQVVVGLPVEGPFDYSVPPALMDKVAVGQRVCVLFNRRQRLGTIVGFKAKSFFKRLNPVLSCLDNLPVLDEKALTLTKELSACYACSWGEAIETWLPPALRTTRPLEWTPPVSGVNAGYRRRPFKFARRHFAA
;
A
#
# COMPACT_ATOMS: atom_id res chain seq x y z
N MET A 1 23.98 7.27 -6.51
CA MET A 1 22.61 7.66 -6.08
C MET A 1 22.42 7.21 -4.64
N PRO A 2 21.91 8.06 -3.73
CA PRO A 2 21.76 7.65 -2.33
C PRO A 2 20.72 6.53 -2.24
N LEU A 3 21.00 5.53 -1.41
CA LEU A 3 20.05 4.48 -1.04
C LEU A 3 18.81 5.16 -0.41
N LYS A 4 17.67 5.07 -1.08
CA LYS A 4 16.41 5.57 -0.51
C LYS A 4 15.95 4.60 0.57
N ILE A 5 15.69 5.11 1.77
CA ILE A 5 15.01 4.36 2.83
C ILE A 5 13.55 4.75 2.76
N ALA A 6 12.67 3.78 2.53
CA ALA A 6 11.23 3.99 2.51
C ALA A 6 10.67 3.94 3.93
N GLN A 7 9.88 4.93 4.30
CA GLN A 7 9.08 4.90 5.51
C GLN A 7 7.72 4.30 5.18
N VAL A 8 7.39 3.17 5.80
CA VAL A 8 6.20 2.38 5.47
C VAL A 8 5.32 2.22 6.70
N VAL A 9 4.02 2.45 6.55
CA VAL A 9 3.01 2.07 7.54
C VAL A 9 2.26 0.82 7.06
N VAL A 10 1.78 0.01 8.00
CA VAL A 10 1.04 -1.23 7.73
C VAL A 10 -0.33 -1.16 8.40
N GLY A 11 -1.36 -1.75 7.78
CA GLY A 11 -2.74 -1.80 8.29
C GLY A 11 -2.92 -2.67 9.53
N LEU A 12 -2.23 -2.33 10.62
CA LEU A 12 -2.25 -3.03 11.90
C LEU A 12 -2.23 -1.99 13.03
N PRO A 13 -2.73 -2.31 14.23
CA PRO A 13 -2.69 -1.43 15.40
C PRO A 13 -1.28 -1.38 16.01
N VAL A 14 -0.33 -0.85 15.24
CA VAL A 14 1.07 -0.70 15.61
C VAL A 14 1.56 0.68 15.25
N GLU A 15 2.37 1.29 16.11
CA GLU A 15 2.94 2.60 15.85
C GLU A 15 4.09 2.50 14.85
N GLY A 16 4.05 3.36 13.83
CA GLY A 16 5.08 3.48 12.80
C GLY A 16 5.35 4.97 12.49
N PRO A 17 5.93 5.29 11.33
CA PRO A 17 6.30 4.40 10.23
C PRO A 17 7.58 3.59 10.50
N PHE A 18 7.70 2.47 9.80
CA PHE A 18 8.85 1.56 9.85
C PHE A 18 9.80 1.82 8.67
N ASP A 19 11.10 1.79 8.91
CA ASP A 19 12.12 2.02 7.88
C ASP A 19 12.41 0.72 7.12
N TYR A 20 12.37 0.79 5.78
CA TYR A 20 12.72 -0.31 4.87
C TYR A 20 13.77 0.15 3.87
N SER A 21 14.68 -0.75 3.48
CA SER A 21 15.59 -0.49 2.37
C SER A 21 14.86 -0.62 1.04
N VAL A 22 15.13 0.29 0.09
CA VAL A 22 14.62 0.18 -1.29
C VAL A 22 15.66 -0.54 -2.14
N PRO A 23 15.38 -1.75 -2.66
CA PRO A 23 16.28 -2.45 -3.56
C PRO A 23 16.52 -1.66 -4.86
N PRO A 24 17.70 -1.81 -5.52
CA PRO A 24 18.00 -1.13 -6.78
C PRO A 24 16.92 -1.26 -7.86
N ALA A 25 16.35 -2.46 -8.03
CA ALA A 25 15.31 -2.74 -9.02
C ALA A 25 13.98 -1.99 -8.78
N LEU A 26 13.79 -1.40 -7.60
CA LEU A 26 12.58 -0.66 -7.22
C LEU A 26 12.80 0.84 -7.11
N MET A 27 14.03 1.36 -7.24
CA MET A 27 14.35 2.77 -6.95
C MET A 27 13.53 3.79 -7.76
N ASP A 28 13.23 3.45 -9.01
CA ASP A 28 12.47 4.30 -9.94
C ASP A 28 10.97 3.98 -9.95
N LYS A 29 10.58 2.90 -9.26
CA LYS A 29 9.18 2.45 -9.19
C LYS A 29 8.48 2.93 -7.93
N VAL A 30 9.23 3.23 -6.87
CA VAL A 30 8.67 3.60 -5.57
C VAL A 30 8.44 5.10 -5.43
N ALA A 31 7.27 5.47 -4.94
CA ALA A 31 6.91 6.84 -4.60
C ALA A 31 6.06 6.89 -3.32
N VAL A 32 5.98 8.07 -2.69
CA VAL A 32 5.06 8.31 -1.58
C VAL A 32 3.63 8.06 -2.06
N GLY A 33 2.82 7.40 -1.23
CA GLY A 33 1.43 7.03 -1.52
C GLY A 33 1.25 5.73 -2.30
N GLN A 34 2.33 5.06 -2.69
CA GLN A 34 2.24 3.72 -3.29
C GLN A 34 2.09 2.62 -2.25
N ARG A 35 1.36 1.57 -2.67
CA ARG A 35 1.28 0.34 -1.92
C ARG A 35 2.47 -0.56 -2.24
N VAL A 36 3.00 -1.19 -1.20
CA VAL A 36 4.15 -2.09 -1.26
C VAL A 36 3.87 -3.37 -0.50
N CYS A 37 4.51 -4.46 -0.91
CA CYS A 37 4.60 -5.67 -0.10
C CYS A 37 5.88 -5.60 0.74
N VAL A 38 5.74 -5.81 2.05
CA VAL A 38 6.86 -5.82 3.00
C VAL A 38 6.78 -7.02 3.93
N LEU A 39 7.90 -7.40 4.55
CA LEU A 39 7.88 -8.29 5.71
C LEU A 39 7.63 -7.49 6.98
N PHE A 40 6.61 -7.89 7.73
CA PHE A 40 6.35 -7.39 9.08
C PHE A 40 6.12 -8.58 10.00
N ASN A 41 6.96 -8.69 11.05
CA ASN A 41 6.99 -9.84 11.95
C ASN A 41 6.94 -11.20 11.20
N ARG A 42 7.87 -11.39 10.25
CA ARG A 42 8.01 -12.60 9.39
C ARG A 42 6.87 -12.91 8.42
N ARG A 43 5.82 -12.08 8.36
CA ARG A 43 4.70 -12.26 7.42
C ARG A 43 4.73 -11.19 6.35
N GLN A 44 4.33 -11.54 5.14
CA GLN A 44 4.08 -10.54 4.11
C GLN A 44 2.86 -9.69 4.49
N ARG A 45 2.99 -8.38 4.35
CA ARG A 45 1.95 -7.39 4.64
C ARG A 45 1.88 -6.36 3.53
N LEU A 46 0.66 -5.88 3.32
CA LEU A 46 0.42 -4.65 2.59
C LEU A 46 0.93 -3.49 3.44
N GLY A 47 1.79 -2.66 2.86
CA GLY A 47 2.23 -1.41 3.44
C GLY A 47 2.01 -0.26 2.46
N THR A 48 2.04 0.96 2.98
CA THR A 48 1.99 2.18 2.18
C THR A 48 3.23 3.01 2.48
N ILE A 49 3.92 3.47 1.42
CA ILE A 49 5.05 4.39 1.58
C ILE A 49 4.48 5.76 1.95
N VAL A 50 4.89 6.29 3.11
CA VAL A 50 4.46 7.61 3.61
C VAL A 50 5.57 8.65 3.57
N GLY A 51 6.79 8.25 3.24
CA GLY A 51 7.93 9.15 3.16
C GLY A 51 9.23 8.43 2.80
N PHE A 52 10.29 9.21 2.64
CA PHE A 52 11.64 8.70 2.44
C PHE A 52 12.63 9.38 3.40
N LYS A 53 13.66 8.64 3.78
CA LYS A 53 14.77 9.13 4.62
C LYS A 53 16.11 8.87 3.96
N ALA A 54 17.09 9.72 4.28
CA ALA A 54 18.48 9.54 3.89
C ALA A 54 19.24 8.57 4.82
N LYS A 55 18.82 8.46 6.09
CA LYS A 55 19.45 7.62 7.11
C LYS A 55 18.39 6.98 8.01
N SER A 56 18.66 5.76 8.47
CA SER A 56 17.89 5.09 9.51
C SER A 56 18.74 4.95 10.77
N PHE A 57 18.08 4.90 11.92
CA PHE A 57 18.71 4.53 13.18
C PHE A 57 19.13 3.05 13.20
N PHE A 58 18.44 2.19 12.44
CA PHE A 58 18.70 0.76 12.41
C PHE A 58 19.78 0.41 11.39
N LYS A 59 20.74 -0.43 11.80
CA LYS A 59 21.85 -0.90 10.94
C LYS A 59 21.39 -1.89 9.86
N ARG A 60 20.34 -2.66 10.14
CA ARG A 60 19.79 -3.68 9.22
C ARG A 60 18.31 -3.37 8.99
N LEU A 61 17.97 -3.14 7.73
CA LEU A 61 16.60 -2.89 7.30
C LEU A 61 16.13 -4.05 6.44
N ASN A 62 14.90 -4.50 6.69
CA ASN A 62 14.24 -5.40 5.76
C ASN A 62 14.05 -4.66 4.41
N PRO A 63 14.18 -5.36 3.28
CA PRO A 63 13.91 -4.76 1.98
C PRO A 63 12.40 -4.64 1.74
N VAL A 64 12.01 -3.64 0.95
CA VAL A 64 10.71 -3.67 0.26
C VAL A 64 10.71 -4.85 -0.70
N LEU A 65 9.71 -5.73 -0.62
CA LEU A 65 9.65 -6.95 -1.44
C LEU A 65 9.16 -6.65 -2.86
N SER A 66 8.13 -5.81 -2.99
CA SER A 66 7.59 -5.39 -4.27
C SER A 66 6.82 -4.07 -4.16
N CYS A 67 6.79 -3.31 -5.25
CA CYS A 67 5.82 -2.24 -5.45
C CYS A 67 4.60 -2.81 -6.19
N LEU A 68 3.39 -2.54 -5.69
CA LEU A 68 2.16 -3.18 -6.16
C LEU A 68 1.45 -2.38 -7.25
N ASP A 69 1.76 -1.10 -7.38
CA ASP A 69 1.04 -0.18 -8.26
C ASP A 69 2.04 0.62 -9.10
N ASN A 70 1.67 0.90 -10.36
CA ASN A 70 2.49 1.73 -11.24
C ASN A 70 2.49 3.20 -10.83
N LEU A 71 1.42 3.65 -10.16
CA LEU A 71 1.23 5.03 -9.70
C LEU A 71 0.83 5.03 -8.22
N PRO A 72 1.12 6.11 -7.46
CA PRO A 72 0.59 6.28 -6.11
C PRO A 72 -0.93 6.15 -6.09
N VAL A 73 -1.43 5.31 -5.19
CA VAL A 73 -2.87 5.15 -4.95
C VAL A 73 -3.39 6.24 -4.01
N LEU A 74 -2.52 6.73 -3.12
CA LEU A 74 -2.81 7.88 -2.27
C LEU A 74 -1.99 9.07 -2.74
N ASP A 75 -2.65 10.23 -2.85
CA ASP A 75 -1.97 11.50 -3.01
C ASP A 75 -1.61 12.11 -1.64
N GLU A 76 -0.94 13.26 -1.66
CA GLU A 76 -0.51 13.96 -0.45
C GLU A 76 -1.68 14.39 0.43
N LYS A 77 -2.82 14.76 -0.18
CA LYS A 77 -4.02 15.17 0.55
C LYS A 77 -4.63 13.98 1.30
N ALA A 78 -4.74 12.82 0.65
CA ALA A 78 -5.22 11.60 1.29
C ALA A 78 -4.30 11.15 2.42
N LEU A 79 -2.98 11.25 2.24
CA LEU A 79 -2.01 10.94 3.30
C LEU A 79 -2.12 11.88 4.50
N THR A 80 -2.28 13.18 4.25
CA THR A 80 -2.48 14.18 5.32
C THR A 80 -3.78 13.92 6.07
N LEU A 81 -4.88 13.74 5.34
CA LEU A 81 -6.20 13.48 5.94
C LEU A 81 -6.21 12.19 6.77
N THR A 82 -5.66 11.09 6.24
CA THR A 82 -5.60 9.83 6.99
C THR A 82 -4.72 9.93 8.24
N LYS A 83 -3.70 10.77 8.21
CA LYS A 83 -2.87 11.05 9.40
C LYS A 83 -3.64 11.81 10.46
N GLU A 84 -4.38 12.84 10.08
CA GLU A 84 -5.26 13.59 10.99
C GLU A 84 -6.34 12.69 11.59
N LEU A 85 -7.00 11.87 10.76
CA LEU A 85 -7.99 10.89 11.23
C LEU A 85 -7.40 9.90 12.23
N SER A 86 -6.17 9.43 12.00
CA SER A 86 -5.51 8.50 12.93
C SER A 86 -5.31 9.12 14.32
N ALA A 87 -4.98 10.41 14.37
CA ALA A 87 -4.87 11.15 15.62
C ALA A 87 -6.25 11.38 16.27
N CYS A 88 -7.27 11.76 15.48
CA CYS A 88 -8.62 12.02 15.98
C CYS A 88 -9.28 10.77 16.58
N TYR A 89 -9.05 9.60 15.99
CA TYR A 89 -9.70 8.34 16.39
C TYR A 89 -8.77 7.38 17.15
N ALA A 90 -7.58 7.84 17.54
CA ALA A 90 -6.60 7.07 18.31
C ALA A 90 -6.30 5.68 17.71
N CYS A 91 -6.18 5.60 16.38
CA CYS A 91 -5.77 4.39 15.66
C CYS A 91 -4.42 4.60 14.98
N SER A 92 -3.81 3.53 14.48
CA SER A 92 -2.55 3.70 13.75
C SER A 92 -2.79 4.41 12.40
N TRP A 93 -1.78 5.13 11.90
CA TRP A 93 -1.87 5.73 10.58
C TRP A 93 -2.09 4.68 9.48
N GLY A 94 -1.54 3.47 9.66
CA GLY A 94 -1.76 2.38 8.73
C GLY A 94 -3.20 1.85 8.73
N GLU A 95 -3.86 1.78 9.89
CA GLU A 95 -5.29 1.41 9.99
C GLU A 95 -6.18 2.47 9.33
N ALA A 96 -5.87 3.76 9.54
CA ALA A 96 -6.58 4.85 8.89
C ALA A 96 -6.45 4.79 7.36
N ILE A 97 -5.23 4.54 6.84
CA ILE A 97 -5.00 4.35 5.39
C ILE A 97 -5.72 3.11 4.86
N GLU A 98 -5.65 1.98 5.54
CA GLU A 98 -6.32 0.77 5.08
C GLU A 98 -7.84 0.96 5.04
N THR A 99 -8.40 1.71 5.99
CA THR A 99 -9.82 2.09 6.01
C THR A 99 -10.20 3.01 4.85
N TRP A 100 -9.32 3.94 4.47
CA TRP A 100 -9.49 4.80 3.30
C TRP A 100 -9.53 4.02 1.97
N LEU A 101 -8.74 2.95 1.87
CA LEU A 101 -8.65 2.16 0.65
C LEU A 101 -9.93 1.33 0.39
N PRO A 102 -10.40 1.24 -0.87
CA PRO A 102 -11.42 0.27 -1.25
C PRO A 102 -10.99 -1.17 -0.92
N PRO A 103 -11.91 -2.10 -0.59
CA PRO A 103 -11.55 -3.47 -0.20
C PRO A 103 -10.67 -4.22 -1.22
N ALA A 104 -10.85 -3.95 -2.52
CA ALA A 104 -10.03 -4.54 -3.58
C ALA A 104 -8.53 -4.17 -3.46
N LEU A 105 -8.22 -3.02 -2.85
CA LEU A 105 -6.87 -2.50 -2.66
C LEU A 105 -6.28 -2.86 -1.29
N ARG A 106 -7.03 -3.55 -0.41
CA ARG A 106 -6.55 -4.01 0.90
C ARG A 106 -5.86 -5.39 0.82
N THR A 107 -5.19 -5.64 -0.30
CA THR A 107 -4.49 -6.91 -0.54
C THR A 107 -3.11 -6.66 -1.13
N THR A 108 -2.21 -7.63 -0.98
CA THR A 108 -0.88 -7.61 -1.61
C THR A 108 -0.90 -7.93 -3.10
N ARG A 109 -2.09 -7.96 -3.73
CA ARG A 109 -2.22 -8.17 -5.17
C ARG A 109 -2.00 -6.86 -5.92
N PRO A 110 -1.18 -6.87 -6.98
CA PRO A 110 -1.03 -5.71 -7.86
C PRO A 110 -2.36 -5.29 -8.48
N LEU A 111 -2.51 -4.00 -8.75
CA LEU A 111 -3.59 -3.51 -9.59
C LEU A 111 -3.27 -3.79 -11.07
N GLU A 112 -3.98 -4.74 -11.67
CA GLU A 112 -4.03 -4.85 -13.13
C GLU A 112 -4.97 -3.77 -13.69
N TRP A 113 -4.47 -2.54 -13.81
CA TRP A 113 -5.18 -1.51 -14.55
C TRP A 113 -4.93 -1.70 -16.04
N THR A 114 -5.97 -2.09 -16.76
CA THR A 114 -6.01 -2.03 -18.22
C THR A 114 -6.83 -0.82 -18.59
N PRO A 115 -6.27 0.19 -19.29
CA PRO A 115 -7.08 1.29 -19.79
C PRO A 115 -8.19 0.71 -20.67
N PRO A 116 -9.43 1.24 -20.60
CA PRO A 116 -10.42 0.93 -21.60
C PRO A 116 -9.84 1.32 -22.95
N VAL A 117 -9.59 0.33 -23.80
CA VAL A 117 -9.08 0.55 -25.16
C VAL A 117 -9.98 1.55 -25.88
N SER A 118 -9.41 2.70 -26.22
CA SER A 118 -10.07 3.75 -26.99
C SER A 118 -10.38 3.20 -28.39
N GLY A 119 -11.59 2.66 -28.59
CA GLY A 119 -12.06 2.23 -29.90
C GLY A 119 -12.79 0.88 -29.98
N VAL A 120 -13.04 0.17 -28.88
CA VAL A 120 -13.77 -1.11 -28.97
C VAL A 120 -15.16 -0.98 -28.33
N ASN A 121 -16.19 -0.97 -29.19
CA ASN A 121 -17.57 -1.35 -28.86
C ASN A 121 -17.63 -2.85 -28.52
N ALA A 122 -16.88 -3.29 -27.49
CA ALA A 122 -16.98 -4.63 -26.96
C ALA A 122 -17.81 -4.53 -25.69
N GLY A 123 -19.03 -5.09 -25.76
CA GLY A 123 -19.95 -5.16 -24.65
C GLY A 123 -19.23 -5.49 -23.35
N TYR A 124 -19.39 -4.59 -22.38
CA TYR A 124 -18.86 -4.68 -21.03
C TYR A 124 -19.38 -5.97 -20.38
N ARG A 125 -18.74 -7.12 -20.66
CA ARG A 125 -18.94 -8.34 -19.88
C ARG A 125 -18.30 -8.05 -18.54
N ARG A 126 -19.12 -7.54 -17.62
CA ARG A 126 -18.87 -7.62 -16.18
C ARG A 126 -18.41 -9.05 -15.92
N ARG A 127 -17.12 -9.27 -15.62
CA ARG A 127 -16.77 -10.47 -14.87
C ARG A 127 -17.66 -10.38 -13.63
N PRO A 128 -18.55 -11.34 -13.37
CA PRO A 128 -19.40 -11.24 -12.21
C PRO A 128 -18.46 -11.13 -11.02
N PHE A 129 -18.65 -10.07 -10.21
CA PHE A 129 -18.09 -10.03 -8.88
C PHE A 129 -18.55 -11.32 -8.21
N LYS A 130 -17.66 -12.32 -8.10
CA LYS A 130 -17.93 -13.52 -7.32
C LYS A 130 -17.92 -13.07 -5.86
N PHE A 131 -19.08 -12.61 -5.40
CA PHE A 131 -19.36 -12.51 -3.98
C PHE A 131 -19.27 -13.93 -3.44
N ALA A 132 -18.16 -14.26 -2.79
CA ALA A 132 -18.05 -15.51 -2.07
C ALA A 132 -19.08 -15.47 -0.94
N ARG A 133 -20.28 -16.01 -1.20
CA ARG A 133 -21.26 -16.33 -0.17
C ARG A 133 -20.63 -17.40 0.69
N ARG A 134 -19.88 -17.00 1.72
CA ARG A 134 -19.55 -17.88 2.83
C ARG A 134 -20.81 -18.02 3.66
N HIS A 135 -21.26 -19.27 3.75
CA HIS A 135 -22.40 -19.77 4.48
C HIS A 135 -22.60 -19.08 5.84
N PHE A 136 -23.77 -18.46 6.02
CA PHE A 136 -24.47 -18.55 7.30
C PHE A 136 -25.28 -19.84 7.24
N ALA A 137 -24.89 -20.82 8.05
CA ALA A 137 -25.77 -21.92 8.45
C ALA A 137 -25.96 -21.76 9.97
N ALA A 138 -27.25 -21.68 10.33
CA ALA A 138 -27.93 -21.76 11.63
C ALA A 138 -27.09 -21.69 12.91
#